data_AF-A0A519D3E4-F1
#
_entry.id   AF-A0A519D3E4-F1
#
_cell.length_a   1.000
_cell.length_b   1.000
_cell.length_c   1.000
_cell.angle_alpha   90.00
_cell.angle_beta   90.00
_cell.angle_gamma   90.00
#
_symmetry.space_group_name_H-M   'P 1'
#
loop_
_entity.id
_entity.type
_entity.pdbx_description
1 polymer ?
#
loop_
_entity_poly.entity_id
_entity_poly.type
_entity_poly.pdbx_seq_one_letter_code
_entity_poly.pdbx_strand_id
1 'polypeptide(L)'
;MSDFQSFFGNPDVTTYDECLKIFDFAEMTSDDVFYDLGCGYGTVCIAAAENRNPKKNIGIEARIENFFEATNRVLEKGKGKNIILENKFIENVDFSDATLIYYSIKPNLNHILHLMKMIQEGCRVITPKIPIPSIKPKKNIKINNSNFFLTEGPLNNNKANNIKEWKKFIPDYDNTDKIELNRNNTQWLDDLLFQIYSN
;
A
#
# COMPACT_ATOMS: atom_id res chain seq x y z
N MET A 1 18.28 -4.20 16.58
CA MET A 1 17.15 -3.29 16.26
C MET A 1 16.18 -3.37 17.41
N SER A 2 15.70 -2.24 17.94
CA SER A 2 14.70 -2.25 19.01
C SER A 2 13.39 -2.84 18.48
N ASP A 3 12.64 -3.56 19.32
CA ASP A 3 11.36 -4.19 18.99
C ASP A 3 10.30 -3.19 18.48
N PHE A 4 10.52 -1.90 18.72
CA PHE A 4 9.68 -0.81 18.23
C PHE A 4 9.87 -0.55 16.72
N GLN A 5 11.09 -0.71 16.20
CA GLN A 5 11.40 -0.49 14.78
C GLN A 5 10.98 -1.69 13.92
N SER A 6 10.88 -2.90 14.52
CA SER A 6 10.39 -4.10 13.85
C SER A 6 8.87 -4.12 13.67
N PHE A 7 8.11 -3.46 14.55
CA PHE A 7 6.64 -3.43 14.48
C PHE A 7 6.11 -2.58 13.32
N PHE A 8 6.72 -1.42 13.05
CA PHE A 8 6.20 -0.42 12.12
C PHE A 8 6.91 -0.39 10.75
N GLY A 9 7.96 -1.18 10.56
CA GLY A 9 8.70 -1.25 9.30
C GLY A 9 9.56 -0.01 9.01
N ASN A 10 10.26 -0.04 7.86
CA ASN A 10 11.05 1.08 7.37
C ASN A 10 10.11 2.14 6.72
N PRO A 11 10.03 3.38 7.22
CA PRO A 11 9.17 4.44 6.68
C PRO A 11 9.63 4.98 5.31
N ASP A 12 10.78 4.54 4.81
CA ASP A 12 11.33 4.91 3.50
C ASP A 12 11.72 3.64 2.73
N VAL A 13 10.81 2.65 2.74
CA VAL A 13 11.06 1.34 2.11
C VAL A 13 10.94 1.38 0.59
N THR A 14 10.07 2.23 0.05
CA THR A 14 9.86 2.35 -1.39
C THR A 14 10.76 3.43 -1.95
N THR A 15 11.72 3.01 -2.75
CA THR A 15 12.69 3.93 -3.35
C THR A 15 12.03 4.80 -4.43
N TYR A 16 12.63 5.95 -4.71
CA TYR A 16 12.16 6.86 -5.75
C TYR A 16 12.11 6.17 -7.14
N ASP A 17 13.12 5.37 -7.47
CA ASP A 17 13.17 4.62 -8.74
C ASP A 17 12.07 3.54 -8.85
N GLU A 18 11.72 2.91 -7.71
CA GLU A 18 10.56 2.01 -7.67
C GLU A 18 9.27 2.78 -7.92
N CYS A 19 9.11 3.99 -7.36
CA CYS A 19 7.91 4.81 -7.57
C CYS A 19 7.63 5.03 -9.06
N LEU A 20 8.64 5.39 -9.85
CA LEU A 20 8.46 5.63 -11.29
C LEU A 20 7.91 4.41 -12.02
N LYS A 21 8.47 3.23 -11.72
CA LYS A 21 8.05 1.95 -12.30
C LYS A 21 6.67 1.51 -11.81
N ILE A 22 6.36 1.80 -10.54
CA ILE A 22 5.04 1.53 -9.94
C ILE A 22 3.96 2.39 -10.62
N PHE A 23 4.25 3.67 -10.88
CA PHE A 23 3.33 4.56 -11.58
C PHE A 23 3.08 4.13 -13.03
N ASP A 24 4.11 3.65 -13.74
CA ASP A 24 3.94 3.06 -15.07
C ASP A 24 3.10 1.78 -15.01
N PHE A 25 3.42 0.89 -14.08
CA PHE A 25 2.70 -0.38 -13.89
C PHE A 25 1.21 -0.17 -13.60
N ALA A 26 0.89 0.88 -12.84
CA ALA A 26 -0.47 1.25 -12.49
C ALA A 26 -1.15 2.15 -13.50
N GLU A 27 -0.44 2.59 -14.55
CA GLU A 27 -0.96 3.49 -15.58
C GLU A 27 -1.46 4.82 -14.96
N MET A 28 -0.67 5.37 -14.03
CA MET A 28 -1.00 6.62 -13.33
C MET A 28 -0.99 7.82 -14.28
N THR A 29 -2.01 8.66 -14.17
CA THR A 29 -2.24 9.86 -14.98
C THR A 29 -2.43 11.10 -14.12
N SER A 30 -2.44 12.28 -14.74
CA SER A 30 -2.76 13.54 -14.05
C SER A 30 -4.22 13.65 -13.62
N ASP A 31 -5.12 12.82 -14.15
CA ASP A 31 -6.54 12.83 -13.75
C ASP A 31 -6.79 12.06 -12.46
N ASP A 32 -5.78 11.34 -11.96
CA ASP A 32 -5.91 10.50 -10.78
C ASP A 32 -6.11 11.30 -9.49
N VAL A 33 -6.97 10.78 -8.62
CA VAL A 33 -7.03 11.08 -7.20
C VAL A 33 -6.18 10.04 -6.49
N PHE A 34 -4.93 10.41 -6.17
CA PHE A 34 -3.94 9.51 -5.61
C PHE A 34 -3.88 9.59 -4.09
N TYR A 35 -3.95 8.42 -3.44
CA TYR A 35 -3.73 8.26 -2.01
C TYR A 35 -2.55 7.34 -1.73
N ASP A 36 -1.64 7.78 -0.85
CA ASP A 36 -0.56 6.99 -0.28
C ASP A 36 -0.90 6.65 1.18
N LEU A 37 -1.34 5.41 1.41
CA LEU A 37 -1.83 4.93 2.71
C LEU A 37 -0.68 4.32 3.51
N GLY A 38 -0.20 5.11 4.48
CA GLY A 38 1.03 4.86 5.22
C GLY A 38 2.23 5.43 4.49
N CYS A 39 2.18 6.73 4.20
CA CYS A 39 3.14 7.40 3.32
C CYS A 39 4.56 7.52 3.90
N GLY A 40 4.77 7.17 5.18
CA GLY A 40 6.10 7.17 5.79
C GLY A 40 6.72 8.56 5.73
N TYR A 41 7.88 8.67 5.09
CA TYR A 41 8.57 9.94 4.86
C TYR A 41 8.12 10.69 3.59
N GLY A 42 7.01 10.29 2.97
CA GLY A 42 6.37 10.98 1.85
C GLY A 42 7.05 10.78 0.49
N THR A 43 8.02 9.86 0.37
CA THR A 43 8.79 9.62 -0.87
C THR A 43 7.89 9.35 -2.08
N VAL A 44 6.83 8.55 -1.92
CA VAL A 44 5.89 8.21 -3.00
C VAL A 44 5.04 9.42 -3.40
N CYS A 45 4.49 10.17 -2.42
CA CYS A 45 3.77 11.42 -2.69
C CYS A 45 4.65 12.43 -3.44
N ILE A 46 5.91 12.62 -3.00
CA ILE A 46 6.85 13.52 -3.67
C ILE A 46 7.05 13.07 -5.11
N ALA A 47 7.43 11.80 -5.32
CA ALA A 47 7.66 11.25 -6.66
C ALA A 47 6.43 11.39 -7.58
N ALA A 48 5.21 11.12 -7.07
CA ALA A 48 3.97 11.28 -7.81
C ALA A 48 3.77 12.74 -8.26
N ALA A 49 4.01 13.69 -7.36
CA ALA A 49 3.86 15.10 -7.68
C ALA A 49 4.89 15.60 -8.72
N GLU A 50 6.14 15.11 -8.68
CA GLU A 50 7.16 15.57 -9.64
C GLU A 50 6.99 14.95 -11.04
N ASN A 51 6.49 13.71 -11.12
CA ASN A 51 6.52 12.95 -12.37
C ASN A 51 5.16 12.71 -13.01
N ARG A 52 4.08 12.78 -12.23
CA ARG A 52 2.71 12.46 -12.70
C ARG A 52 1.72 13.58 -12.48
N ASN A 53 1.95 14.42 -11.47
CA ASN A 53 1.11 15.57 -11.11
C ASN A 53 -0.39 15.20 -11.08
N PRO A 54 -0.80 14.25 -10.22
CA PRO A 54 -2.20 13.83 -10.13
C PRO A 54 -3.09 14.97 -9.64
N LYS A 55 -4.36 14.91 -10.00
CA LYS A 55 -5.41 15.87 -9.63
C LYS A 55 -5.49 16.09 -8.12
N LYS A 56 -5.30 15.02 -7.34
CA LYS A 56 -5.07 15.08 -5.89
C LYS A 56 -3.95 14.10 -5.52
N ASN A 57 -3.16 14.45 -4.50
CA ASN A 57 -2.09 13.63 -3.96
C ASN A 57 -2.09 13.73 -2.44
N ILE A 58 -2.58 12.69 -1.78
CA ILE A 58 -2.85 12.70 -0.34
C ILE A 58 -2.06 11.59 0.33
N GLY A 59 -1.14 11.95 1.23
CA GLY A 59 -0.39 11.01 2.07
C GLY A 59 -1.01 10.91 3.46
N ILE A 60 -1.31 9.69 3.90
CA ILE A 60 -1.83 9.39 5.24
C ILE A 60 -0.75 8.71 6.06
N GLU A 61 -0.41 9.24 7.22
CA GLU A 61 0.57 8.63 8.13
C GLU A 61 0.11 8.78 9.58
N ALA A 62 0.03 7.67 10.32
CA ALA A 62 -0.44 7.68 11.70
C ALA A 62 0.67 8.06 12.70
N ARG A 63 1.93 7.71 12.40
CA ARG A 63 3.07 7.97 13.27
C ARG A 63 3.52 9.41 13.15
N ILE A 64 3.41 10.14 14.25
CA ILE A 64 3.68 11.57 14.28
C ILE A 64 5.12 11.90 13.87
N GLU A 65 6.10 11.07 14.22
CA GLU A 65 7.51 11.31 13.85
C GLU A 65 7.74 11.17 12.34
N ASN A 66 7.13 10.14 11.72
CA ASN A 66 7.19 9.94 10.28
C ASN A 66 6.48 11.09 9.55
N PHE A 67 5.31 11.50 10.05
CA PHE A 67 4.54 12.60 9.50
C PHE A 67 5.33 13.93 9.53
N PHE A 68 6.04 14.23 10.62
CA PHE A 68 6.89 15.41 10.69
C PHE A 68 8.05 15.34 9.68
N GLU A 69 8.71 14.19 9.55
CA GLU A 69 9.75 14.01 8.54
C GLU A 69 9.21 14.15 7.11
N ALA A 70 8.04 13.57 6.81
CA ALA A 70 7.37 13.73 5.53
C ALA A 70 7.04 15.20 5.23
N THR A 71 6.54 15.93 6.25
CA THR A 71 6.23 17.36 6.12
C THR A 71 7.49 18.16 5.80
N ASN A 72 8.60 17.92 6.50
CA ASN A 72 9.88 18.58 6.22
C ASN A 72 10.36 18.30 4.79
N ARG A 73 10.33 17.03 4.35
CA ARG A 73 10.72 16.66 2.98
C ARG A 73 9.81 17.28 1.91
N VAL A 74 8.51 17.38 2.16
CA VAL A 74 7.57 18.05 1.26
C VAL A 74 7.83 19.56 1.21
N LEU A 75 8.18 20.20 2.34
CA LEU A 75 8.57 21.62 2.34
C LEU A 75 9.87 21.89 1.58
N GLU A 76 10.83 20.97 1.63
CA GLU A 76 12.12 21.11 0.95
C GLU A 76 12.06 20.75 -0.55
N LYS A 77 11.50 19.58 -0.87
CA LYS A 77 11.52 18.98 -2.22
C LYS A 77 10.19 19.10 -2.96
N GLY A 78 9.09 19.13 -2.21
CA GLY A 78 7.73 19.22 -2.72
C GLY A 78 7.18 20.64 -2.79
N LYS A 79 8.01 21.68 -2.56
CA LYS A 79 7.55 23.07 -2.46
C LYS A 79 6.78 23.50 -3.71
N GLY A 80 5.55 23.99 -3.51
CA GLY A 80 4.67 24.45 -4.59
C GLY A 80 3.93 23.33 -5.33
N LYS A 81 4.07 22.07 -4.90
CA LYS A 81 3.36 20.94 -5.48
C LYS A 81 2.05 20.68 -4.73
N ASN A 82 1.10 20.07 -5.44
CA ASN A 82 -0.19 19.67 -4.90
C ASN A 82 -0.05 18.41 -4.03
N ILE A 83 0.58 18.51 -2.86
CA ILE A 83 0.73 17.41 -1.89
C ILE A 83 0.01 17.81 -0.60
N ILE A 84 -0.89 16.95 -0.13
CA ILE A 84 -1.56 17.08 1.16
C ILE A 84 -1.11 15.91 2.03
N LEU A 85 -0.64 16.21 3.24
CA LEU A 85 -0.30 15.19 4.22
C LEU A 85 -1.26 15.28 5.40
N GLU A 86 -1.75 14.14 5.88
CA GLU A 86 -2.62 14.07 7.05
C GLU A 86 -2.07 13.09 8.09
N ASN A 87 -1.97 13.56 9.35
CA ASN A 87 -1.62 12.69 10.46
C ASN A 87 -2.86 11.97 10.99
N LYS A 88 -3.17 10.80 10.42
CA LYS A 88 -4.37 10.03 10.75
C LYS A 88 -4.12 8.52 10.64
N PHE A 89 -4.93 7.75 11.37
CA PHE A 89 -5.12 6.34 11.11
C PHE A 89 -5.98 6.16 9.86
N ILE A 90 -5.63 5.21 8.99
CA ILE A 90 -6.28 5.01 7.68
C ILE A 90 -7.77 4.66 7.85
N GLU A 91 -8.12 3.95 8.93
CA GLU A 91 -9.49 3.58 9.28
C GLU A 91 -10.39 4.80 9.55
N ASN A 92 -9.80 5.96 9.82
CA ASN A 92 -10.50 7.21 10.11
C ASN A 92 -10.51 8.18 8.91
N VAL A 93 -10.06 7.73 7.74
CA VAL A 93 -9.99 8.55 6.52
C VAL A 93 -11.02 8.08 5.51
N ASP A 94 -11.79 8.99 4.94
CA ASP A 94 -12.59 8.73 3.75
C ASP A 94 -11.73 8.96 2.51
N PHE A 95 -11.50 7.89 1.76
CA PHE A 95 -10.80 7.90 0.48
C PHE A 95 -11.66 7.24 -0.61
N SER A 96 -12.98 7.34 -0.48
CA SER A 96 -13.92 6.82 -1.47
C SER A 96 -13.86 7.52 -2.83
N ASP A 97 -13.20 8.68 -2.92
CA ASP A 97 -12.93 9.38 -4.17
C ASP A 97 -11.62 8.96 -4.85
N ALA A 98 -10.84 8.05 -4.25
CA ALA A 98 -9.58 7.58 -4.79
C ALA A 98 -9.77 6.83 -6.12
N THR A 99 -8.89 7.11 -7.09
CA THR A 99 -8.78 6.37 -8.35
C THR A 99 -7.50 5.54 -8.43
N LEU A 100 -6.50 5.91 -7.63
CA LEU A 100 -5.26 5.16 -7.44
C LEU A 100 -4.83 5.21 -5.98
N ILE A 101 -4.51 4.05 -5.41
CA ILE A 101 -4.03 3.90 -4.04
C ILE A 101 -2.70 3.16 -4.05
N TYR A 102 -1.71 3.67 -3.31
CA TYR A 102 -0.56 2.91 -2.86
C TYR A 102 -0.76 2.56 -1.38
N TYR A 103 -0.81 1.27 -1.04
CA TYR A 103 -1.03 0.79 0.32
C TYR A 103 0.18 -0.02 0.79
N SER A 104 1.04 0.61 1.60
CA SER A 104 2.38 0.10 1.96
C SER A 104 2.58 -0.21 3.44
N ILE A 105 1.51 -0.57 4.15
CA ILE A 105 1.59 -0.93 5.57
C ILE A 105 1.22 -2.39 5.83
N LYS A 106 1.63 -2.89 7.00
CA LYS A 106 1.24 -4.22 7.46
C LYS A 106 -0.29 -4.27 7.66
N PRO A 107 -1.02 -5.15 6.95
CA PRO A 107 -2.47 -5.20 7.05
C PRO A 107 -2.95 -5.83 8.36
N ASN A 108 -4.08 -5.32 8.85
CA ASN A 108 -4.89 -5.90 9.93
C ASN A 108 -6.35 -5.98 9.46
N LEU A 109 -7.24 -6.59 10.25
CA LEU A 109 -8.64 -6.79 9.85
C LEU A 109 -9.37 -5.47 9.58
N ASN A 110 -9.18 -4.45 10.43
CA ASN A 110 -9.83 -3.15 10.27
C ASN A 110 -9.41 -2.45 8.97
N HIS A 111 -8.11 -2.51 8.61
CA HIS A 111 -7.64 -2.00 7.32
C HIS A 111 -8.36 -2.67 6.16
N ILE A 112 -8.46 -4.01 6.18
CA ILE A 112 -9.09 -4.76 5.07
C ILE A 112 -10.57 -4.41 4.96
N LEU A 113 -11.31 -4.41 6.08
CA LEU A 113 -12.72 -4.04 6.07
C LEU A 113 -12.95 -2.61 5.59
N HIS A 114 -12.09 -1.67 6.01
CA HIS A 114 -12.17 -0.28 5.58
C HIS A 114 -11.83 -0.10 4.10
N LEU A 115 -10.78 -0.75 3.61
CA LEU A 115 -10.43 -0.80 2.18
C LEU A 115 -11.61 -1.35 1.35
N MET A 116 -12.23 -2.46 1.78
CA MET A 116 -13.40 -3.04 1.10
C MET A 116 -14.61 -2.09 1.06
N LYS A 117 -14.76 -1.22 2.06
CA LYS A 117 -15.82 -0.22 2.13
C LYS A 117 -15.55 1.00 1.24
N MET A 118 -14.29 1.45 1.18
CA MET A 118 -13.91 2.71 0.52
C MET A 118 -13.64 2.55 -0.98
N ILE A 119 -13.05 1.42 -1.41
CA ILE A 119 -12.57 1.27 -2.79
C ILE A 119 -13.72 1.06 -3.77
N GLN A 120 -13.94 2.07 -4.61
CA GLN A 120 -14.99 2.11 -5.63
C GLN A 120 -14.57 1.41 -6.94
N GLU A 121 -15.53 1.27 -7.84
CA GLU A 121 -15.32 0.76 -9.20
C GLU A 121 -14.19 1.50 -9.93
N GLY A 122 -13.30 0.76 -10.57
CA GLY A 122 -12.19 1.30 -11.34
C GLY A 122 -11.02 1.85 -10.52
N CYS A 123 -11.14 1.96 -9.18
CA CYS A 123 -10.02 2.35 -8.34
C CYS A 123 -8.95 1.25 -8.34
N ARG A 124 -7.71 1.63 -8.66
CA ARG A 124 -6.56 0.72 -8.70
C ARG A 124 -5.82 0.78 -7.37
N VAL A 125 -5.46 -0.36 -6.82
CA VAL A 125 -4.74 -0.45 -5.55
C VAL A 125 -3.47 -1.24 -5.74
N ILE A 126 -2.35 -0.61 -5.37
CA ILE A 126 -1.02 -1.19 -5.44
C ILE A 126 -0.60 -1.58 -4.03
N THR A 127 -0.10 -2.81 -3.87
CA THR A 127 0.50 -3.27 -2.61
C THR A 127 1.89 -3.87 -2.84
N PRO A 128 2.90 -3.52 -2.02
CA PRO A 128 4.22 -4.12 -2.07
C PRO A 128 4.25 -5.46 -1.32
N LYS A 129 5.14 -6.36 -1.75
CA LYS A 129 5.49 -7.67 -1.17
C LYS A 129 4.38 -8.73 -1.14
N ILE A 130 3.16 -8.37 -0.79
CA ILE A 130 1.98 -9.26 -0.75
C ILE A 130 0.76 -8.56 -1.38
N PRO A 131 -0.17 -9.29 -2.01
CA PRO A 131 -1.46 -8.72 -2.41
C PRO A 131 -2.31 -8.36 -1.19
N ILE A 132 -3.42 -7.66 -1.40
CA ILE A 132 -4.39 -7.41 -0.32
C ILE A 132 -4.91 -8.77 0.20
N PRO A 133 -4.81 -9.06 1.52
CA PRO A 133 -5.35 -10.28 2.11
C PRO A 133 -6.76 -10.61 1.64
N SER A 134 -6.97 -11.86 1.21
CA SER A 134 -8.20 -12.41 0.62
C SER A 134 -8.59 -11.92 -0.77
N ILE A 135 -7.96 -10.89 -1.33
CA ILE A 135 -8.33 -10.35 -2.65
C ILE A 135 -7.34 -10.82 -3.71
N LYS A 136 -7.88 -11.31 -4.83
CA LYS A 136 -7.09 -11.74 -5.99
C LYS A 136 -6.54 -10.50 -6.71
N PRO A 137 -5.22 -10.38 -6.89
CA PRO A 137 -4.66 -9.30 -7.69
C PRO A 137 -4.99 -9.50 -9.17
N LYS A 138 -5.18 -8.40 -9.90
CA LYS A 138 -5.38 -8.38 -11.35
C LYS A 138 -4.09 -8.71 -12.10
N LYS A 139 -2.97 -8.14 -11.65
CA LYS A 139 -1.63 -8.37 -12.20
C LYS A 139 -0.56 -8.13 -11.12
N ASN A 140 0.64 -8.64 -11.34
CA ASN A 140 1.81 -8.41 -10.49
C ASN A 140 3.04 -8.11 -11.35
N ILE A 141 4.01 -7.43 -10.75
CA ILE A 141 5.31 -7.12 -11.35
C ILE A 141 6.41 -7.27 -10.30
N LYS A 142 7.60 -7.68 -10.73
CA LYS A 142 8.80 -7.62 -9.89
C LYS A 142 9.60 -6.39 -10.29
N ILE A 143 9.82 -5.49 -9.33
CA ILE A 143 10.67 -4.31 -9.50
C ILE A 143 11.83 -4.46 -8.54
N ASN A 144 13.06 -4.46 -9.07
CA ASN A 144 14.27 -4.78 -8.31
C ASN A 144 14.10 -6.13 -7.58
N ASN A 145 14.19 -6.15 -6.25
CA ASN A 145 14.00 -7.35 -5.43
C ASN A 145 12.61 -7.46 -4.78
N SER A 146 11.68 -6.56 -5.11
CA SER A 146 10.35 -6.48 -4.50
C SER A 146 9.25 -6.84 -5.51
N ASN A 147 8.25 -7.61 -5.06
CA ASN A 147 7.02 -7.83 -5.82
C ASN A 147 6.02 -6.73 -5.53
N PHE A 148 5.26 -6.31 -6.55
CA PHE A 148 4.16 -5.37 -6.44
C PHE A 148 2.92 -5.97 -7.09
N PHE A 149 1.77 -5.75 -6.47
CA PHE A 149 0.49 -6.30 -6.91
C PHE A 149 -0.45 -5.16 -7.21
N LEU A 150 -1.22 -5.27 -8.28
CA LEU A 150 -2.28 -4.33 -8.62
C LEU A 150 -3.63 -5.06 -8.57
N THR A 151 -4.55 -4.49 -7.83
CA THR A 151 -5.95 -4.92 -7.73
C THR A 151 -6.86 -3.80 -8.20
N GLU A 152 -8.05 -4.13 -8.67
CA GLU A 152 -9.06 -3.15 -9.07
C GLU A 152 -10.31 -3.30 -8.21
N GLY A 153 -10.89 -2.16 -7.83
CA GLY A 153 -12.12 -2.09 -7.08
C GLY A 153 -13.36 -2.35 -7.94
N PRO A 154 -14.49 -2.74 -7.33
CA PRO A 154 -14.67 -2.98 -5.90
C PRO A 154 -14.00 -4.28 -5.45
N LEU A 155 -13.35 -4.27 -4.29
CA LEU A 155 -12.52 -5.41 -3.85
C LEU A 155 -13.32 -6.71 -3.67
N ASN A 156 -14.59 -6.61 -3.27
CA ASN A 156 -15.47 -7.77 -3.07
C ASN A 156 -15.63 -8.63 -4.33
N ASN A 157 -15.58 -8.01 -5.53
CA ASN A 157 -15.69 -8.74 -6.80
C ASN A 157 -14.49 -9.67 -7.05
N ASN A 158 -13.37 -9.40 -6.38
CA ASN A 158 -12.12 -10.11 -6.54
C ASN A 158 -11.76 -10.97 -5.32
N LYS A 159 -12.67 -11.20 -4.36
CA LYS A 159 -12.42 -12.07 -3.20
C LYS A 159 -12.09 -13.49 -3.67
N ALA A 160 -11.01 -14.07 -3.14
CA ALA A 160 -10.68 -15.48 -3.34
C ALA A 160 -11.66 -16.36 -2.54
N ASN A 161 -11.90 -17.59 -2.99
CA ASN A 161 -12.86 -18.49 -2.35
C ASN A 161 -12.32 -19.04 -1.02
N ASN A 162 -11.00 -19.12 -0.86
CA ASN A 162 -10.35 -19.62 0.34
C ASN A 162 -8.87 -19.19 0.40
N ILE A 163 -8.26 -19.40 1.57
CA ILE A 163 -6.85 -19.12 1.86
C ILE A 163 -5.92 -19.79 0.84
N LYS A 164 -6.19 -21.05 0.47
CA LYS A 164 -5.35 -21.82 -0.46
C LYS A 164 -5.34 -21.24 -1.86
N GLU A 165 -6.48 -20.73 -2.34
CA GLU A 165 -6.54 -20.02 -3.62
C GLU A 165 -5.75 -18.72 -3.57
N TRP A 166 -5.94 -17.91 -2.53
CA TRP A 166 -5.28 -16.61 -2.39
C TRP A 166 -3.75 -16.74 -2.31
N LYS A 167 -3.24 -17.74 -1.57
CA LYS A 167 -1.79 -17.98 -1.43
C LYS A 167 -1.07 -18.26 -2.76
N LYS A 168 -1.77 -18.74 -3.80
CA LYS A 168 -1.18 -18.97 -5.13
C LYS A 168 -0.65 -17.68 -5.79
N PHE A 169 -1.13 -16.52 -5.36
CA PHE A 169 -0.72 -15.23 -5.89
C PHE A 169 0.53 -14.67 -5.23
N ILE A 170 1.05 -15.29 -4.16
CA ILE A 170 2.30 -14.87 -3.54
C ILE A 170 3.44 -15.69 -4.16
N PRO A 171 4.36 -15.07 -4.94
CA PRO A 171 5.52 -15.78 -5.46
C PRO A 171 6.33 -16.39 -4.32
N ASP A 172 6.75 -17.64 -4.50
CA ASP A 172 7.59 -18.37 -3.54
C ASP A 172 7.01 -18.48 -2.11
N TYR A 173 5.68 -18.43 -1.92
CA TYR A 173 5.04 -18.54 -0.59
C TYR A 173 5.54 -19.74 0.24
N ASP A 174 5.65 -20.90 -0.39
CA ASP A 174 6.12 -22.13 0.25
C ASP A 174 7.66 -22.18 0.42
N ASN A 175 8.38 -21.27 -0.26
CA ASN A 175 9.82 -21.06 -0.14
C ASN A 175 10.09 -19.95 0.88
N THR A 176 9.65 -20.20 2.12
CA THR A 176 9.74 -19.33 3.29
C THR A 176 11.15 -18.85 3.68
N ASP A 177 12.20 -19.32 2.99
CA ASP A 177 13.59 -18.86 3.16
C ASP A 177 13.97 -17.69 2.22
N LYS A 178 13.14 -17.37 1.20
CA LYS A 178 13.42 -16.31 0.20
C LYS A 178 12.53 -15.08 0.30
N ILE A 179 11.41 -15.18 1.00
CA ILE A 179 10.63 -14.01 1.34
C ILE A 179 11.30 -13.39 2.57
N GLU A 180 11.46 -12.07 2.63
CA GLU A 180 11.78 -11.36 3.89
C GLU A 180 10.73 -11.59 5.01
N LEU A 181 9.73 -12.44 4.77
CA LEU A 181 8.89 -13.09 5.75
C LEU A 181 9.65 -14.30 6.31
N ASN A 182 10.58 -14.08 7.26
CA ASN A 182 11.24 -15.14 8.02
C ASN A 182 10.22 -16.21 8.48
N ARG A 183 10.57 -17.51 8.42
CA ARG A 183 9.73 -18.68 8.81
C ARG A 183 8.98 -18.56 10.15
N ASN A 184 9.43 -17.70 11.06
CA ASN A 184 8.77 -17.42 12.34
C ASN A 184 7.74 -16.27 12.29
N ASN A 185 7.44 -15.72 11.10
CA ASN A 185 6.79 -14.40 10.94
C ASN A 185 5.69 -14.36 9.85
N THR A 186 5.14 -15.50 9.42
CA THR A 186 3.93 -15.56 8.55
C THR A 186 2.64 -15.87 9.32
N GLN A 187 2.74 -16.30 10.59
CA GLN A 187 1.58 -16.63 11.43
C GLN A 187 0.54 -15.52 11.47
N TRP A 188 0.99 -14.25 11.56
CA TRP A 188 0.08 -13.10 11.57
C TRP A 188 -0.79 -13.01 10.31
N LEU A 189 -0.28 -13.44 9.15
CA LEU A 189 -1.00 -13.41 7.88
C LEU A 189 -2.03 -14.53 7.84
N ASP A 190 -1.67 -15.72 8.33
CA ASP A 190 -2.61 -16.83 8.47
C ASP A 190 -3.73 -16.51 9.46
N ASP A 191 -3.41 -15.89 10.60
CA ASP A 191 -4.40 -15.44 11.59
C ASP A 191 -5.34 -14.37 11.02
N LEU A 192 -4.79 -13.41 10.24
CA LEU A 192 -5.58 -12.39 9.57
C LEU A 192 -6.52 -13.00 8.53
N LEU A 193 -6.01 -13.90 7.68
CA LEU A 193 -6.83 -14.59 6.69
C LEU A 193 -7.92 -15.42 7.35
N PHE A 194 -7.61 -16.13 8.44
CA PHE A 194 -8.61 -16.87 9.20
C PHE A 194 -9.72 -15.95 9.72
N GLN A 195 -9.38 -14.78 10.27
CA GLN A 195 -10.37 -13.77 10.67
C GLN A 195 -11.22 -13.29 9.49
N ILE A 196 -10.62 -13.00 8.33
CA ILE A 196 -11.35 -12.51 7.14
C ILE A 196 -12.32 -13.55 6.56
N TYR A 197 -11.98 -14.84 6.60
CA TYR A 197 -12.83 -15.91 6.09
C TYR A 197 -13.85 -16.44 7.10
N SER A 198 -13.68 -16.10 8.39
CA SER A 198 -14.62 -16.49 9.46
C SER A 198 -15.65 -15.41 9.77
N ASN A 199 -15.48 -14.19 9.23
CA ASN A 199 -16.47 -13.11 9.21
C ASN A 199 -17.24 -13.11 7.88
#